data_AF-A0A8I0ESV3-F1
#
_entry.id   AF-A0A8I0ESV3-F1
#
_cell.length_a   1.000
_cell.length_b   1.000
_cell.length_c   1.000
_cell.angle_alpha   90.00
_cell.angle_beta   90.00
_cell.angle_gamma   90.00
#
_symmetry.space_group_name_H-M   'P 1'
#
loop_
_entity.id
_entity.type
_entity.pdbx_description
1 polymer ?
#
loop_
_entity_poly.entity_id
_entity_poly.type
_entity_poly.pdbx_seq_one_letter_code
_entity_poly.pdbx_strand_id
1 'polypeptide(L)'
;MLISSRSRSLRLPVVGLLALAVLLASCAGEGAQQDTSAPETSAPPAITLASIGLGEVPAPDAIDADWPKAPAGFDAERYHSMVYALRNWGQAAALSQQVREAEDPIAAVEDAISVFDITYRLTESFKEQITPRLTAASVFHPDVEAVGDPHVTWAWKRSMETDPKSGIEIVTVTLQTRAAYPVTVKDGAERVVGVIRSHSLTTGPGPRGQFGMGYAWQGFGVDECAMVLDDAFLPDDDVAAATKSLRRFAQVVTSTKVSTKPVGGGAKPIDEGLAKRCEADAA
;
A
#
# COMPACT_ATOMS: atom_id res chain seq x y z
N MET A 1 -65.71 42.70 2.72
CA MET A 1 -64.92 43.28 1.61
C MET A 1 -64.70 42.14 0.61
N LEU A 2 -65.40 42.00 -0.54
CA LEU A 2 -65.42 42.86 -1.75
C LEU A 2 -63.96 43.11 -2.21
N ILE A 3 -63.44 42.81 -3.41
CA ILE A 3 -63.94 42.67 -4.81
C ILE A 3 -62.85 41.84 -5.56
N SER A 4 -63.13 40.73 -6.24
CA SER A 4 -63.59 40.57 -7.63
C SER A 4 -62.62 40.95 -8.77
N SER A 5 -62.25 39.91 -9.54
CA SER A 5 -62.31 39.83 -11.02
C SER A 5 -61.16 40.45 -11.83
N ARG A 6 -60.85 40.04 -13.08
CA ARG A 6 -61.43 39.12 -14.07
C ARG A 6 -60.28 38.88 -15.09
N SER A 7 -59.98 37.64 -15.53
CA SER A 7 -60.48 37.02 -16.79
C SER A 7 -59.94 37.69 -18.06
N ARG A 8 -59.32 36.98 -19.02
CA ARG A 8 -59.91 36.12 -20.09
C ARG A 8 -58.78 35.96 -21.15
N SER A 9 -58.67 34.99 -22.05
CA SER A 9 -59.38 33.75 -22.38
C SER A 9 -58.65 33.10 -23.56
N LEU A 10 -58.62 31.76 -23.56
CA LEU A 10 -58.75 30.80 -24.66
C LEU A 10 -58.12 31.09 -26.04
N ARG A 11 -57.37 30.09 -26.56
CA ARG A 11 -57.86 29.16 -27.62
C ARG A 11 -57.24 27.75 -27.48
N LEU A 12 -58.14 26.77 -27.42
CA LEU A 12 -58.01 25.32 -27.71
C LEU A 12 -58.81 25.08 -29.02
N PRO A 13 -58.98 23.87 -29.63
CA PRO A 13 -58.46 22.51 -29.36
C PRO A 13 -58.13 21.66 -30.64
N VAL A 14 -58.04 20.33 -30.44
CA VAL A 14 -58.25 19.15 -31.34
C VAL A 14 -57.03 18.76 -32.20
N VAL A 15 -56.53 17.52 -32.29
CA VAL A 15 -57.06 16.13 -32.36
C VAL A 15 -55.85 15.22 -32.02
N GLY A 16 -55.87 14.04 -31.41
CA GLY A 16 -56.89 13.13 -30.92
C GLY A 16 -56.19 11.85 -30.40
N LEU A 17 -56.67 11.31 -29.29
CA LEU A 17 -56.36 9.96 -28.82
C LEU A 17 -57.00 8.93 -29.75
N LEU A 18 -56.30 7.84 -30.04
CA LEU A 18 -56.93 6.55 -30.37
C LEU A 18 -56.04 5.41 -29.90
N ALA A 19 -56.41 4.86 -28.75
CA ALA A 19 -56.10 3.50 -28.36
C ALA A 19 -57.37 2.67 -28.57
N LEU A 20 -57.30 1.58 -29.33
CA LEU A 20 -57.85 0.29 -28.90
C LEU A 20 -57.38 -0.84 -29.83
N ALA A 21 -57.06 -1.95 -29.19
CA ALA A 21 -56.54 -3.19 -29.72
C ALA A 21 -57.61 -4.04 -30.45
N VAL A 22 -57.14 -5.09 -31.14
CA VAL A 22 -57.49 -6.51 -30.92
C VAL A 22 -57.51 -7.32 -32.25
N LEU A 23 -56.57 -8.29 -32.28
CA LEU A 23 -56.59 -9.63 -32.90
C LEU A 23 -57.06 -9.83 -34.34
N LEU A 24 -56.13 -10.33 -35.17
CA LEU A 24 -56.31 -11.58 -35.93
C LEU A 24 -54.98 -12.35 -35.99
N ALA A 25 -54.97 -13.55 -35.39
CA ALA A 25 -54.07 -14.67 -35.68
C ALA A 25 -54.26 -15.10 -37.16
N SER A 26 -53.37 -15.72 -37.93
CA SER A 26 -52.32 -16.75 -37.75
C SER A 26 -51.51 -16.74 -39.10
N CYS A 27 -50.32 -17.27 -39.35
CA CYS A 27 -49.70 -18.53 -38.95
C CYS A 27 -48.26 -18.59 -39.51
N ALA A 28 -47.39 -19.29 -38.78
CA ALA A 28 -46.16 -19.98 -39.23
C ALA A 28 -44.93 -19.14 -39.65
N GLY A 29 -43.95 -19.08 -38.75
CA GLY A 29 -42.55 -18.83 -39.04
C GLY A 29 -41.72 -19.10 -37.79
N GLU A 30 -40.87 -20.13 -37.85
CA GLU A 30 -40.09 -20.69 -36.74
C GLU A 30 -39.49 -19.69 -35.75
N GLY A 31 -39.55 -20.06 -34.47
CA GLY A 31 -38.87 -19.37 -33.39
C GLY A 31 -37.36 -19.39 -33.59
N ALA A 32 -36.80 -18.25 -33.97
CA ALA A 32 -35.44 -17.89 -33.60
C ALA A 32 -35.52 -17.31 -32.19
N GLN A 33 -35.28 -18.15 -31.21
CA GLN A 33 -34.99 -17.76 -29.85
C GLN A 33 -33.79 -16.80 -29.91
N GLN A 34 -34.06 -15.52 -29.78
CA GLN A 34 -33.05 -14.48 -29.75
C GLN A 34 -32.39 -14.61 -28.38
N ASP A 35 -31.37 -15.46 -28.29
CA ASP A 35 -30.44 -15.49 -27.17
C ASP A 35 -29.70 -14.15 -27.16
N THR A 36 -30.34 -13.13 -26.57
CA THR A 36 -29.63 -12.02 -25.97
C THR A 36 -28.83 -12.59 -24.80
N SER A 37 -27.71 -13.20 -25.14
CA SER A 37 -26.60 -13.41 -24.23
C SER A 37 -26.33 -12.04 -23.62
N ALA A 38 -26.49 -11.91 -22.30
CA ALA A 38 -25.98 -10.73 -21.60
C ALA A 38 -24.52 -10.54 -22.05
N PRO A 39 -24.04 -9.32 -22.31
CA PRO A 39 -22.64 -9.12 -22.60
C PRO A 39 -21.85 -9.80 -21.48
N GLU A 40 -21.05 -10.80 -21.83
CA GLU A 40 -20.13 -11.42 -20.89
C GLU A 40 -19.32 -10.28 -20.30
N THR A 41 -19.56 -9.96 -19.03
CA THR A 41 -18.73 -9.02 -18.29
C THR A 41 -17.35 -9.65 -18.28
N SER A 42 -16.50 -9.24 -19.23
CA SER A 42 -15.14 -9.74 -19.33
C SER A 42 -14.48 -9.47 -17.98
N ALA A 43 -13.95 -10.51 -17.35
CA ALA A 43 -13.24 -10.37 -16.09
C ALA A 43 -12.20 -9.24 -16.22
N PRO A 44 -12.07 -8.36 -15.20
CA PRO A 44 -11.14 -7.26 -15.27
C PRO A 44 -9.72 -7.79 -15.52
N PRO A 45 -8.93 -7.11 -16.38
CA PRO A 45 -7.65 -7.65 -16.82
C PRO A 45 -6.71 -7.92 -15.64
N ALA A 46 -6.08 -9.09 -15.65
CA ALA A 46 -5.10 -9.49 -14.65
C ALA A 46 -3.87 -8.57 -14.66
N ILE A 47 -3.38 -8.22 -13.47
CA ILE A 47 -2.07 -7.58 -13.31
C ILE A 47 -1.13 -8.63 -12.71
N THR A 48 -0.09 -8.99 -13.45
CA THR A 48 0.89 -10.00 -13.03
C THR A 48 2.27 -9.35 -12.91
N LEU A 49 3.20 -10.00 -12.22
CA LEU A 49 4.59 -9.53 -12.13
C LEU A 49 5.21 -9.34 -13.52
N ALA A 50 4.93 -10.25 -14.45
CA ALA A 50 5.38 -10.14 -15.84
C ALA A 50 4.78 -8.91 -16.54
N SER A 51 3.48 -8.63 -16.37
CA SER A 51 2.82 -7.52 -17.06
C SER A 51 3.29 -6.13 -16.61
N ILE A 52 3.85 -6.03 -15.40
CA ILE A 52 4.45 -4.81 -14.86
C ILE A 52 5.99 -4.76 -15.03
N GLY A 53 6.58 -5.73 -15.74
CA GLY A 53 8.00 -5.76 -16.07
C GLY A 53 8.91 -6.31 -14.96
N LEU A 54 8.36 -7.09 -14.03
CA LEU A 54 9.08 -7.70 -12.90
C LEU A 54 9.20 -9.22 -12.99
N GLY A 55 8.82 -9.82 -14.12
CA GLY A 55 8.92 -11.27 -14.33
C GLY A 55 10.35 -11.82 -14.24
N GLU A 56 11.36 -10.96 -14.45
CA GLU A 56 12.78 -11.31 -14.34
C GLU A 56 13.43 -10.87 -13.02
N VAL A 57 12.72 -10.11 -12.17
CA VAL A 57 13.24 -9.77 -10.85
C VAL A 57 13.35 -11.06 -10.07
N PRO A 58 14.53 -11.39 -9.50
CA PRO A 58 14.70 -12.62 -8.76
C PRO A 58 13.63 -12.78 -7.67
N ALA A 59 13.12 -14.00 -7.54
CA ALA A 59 12.43 -14.44 -6.33
C ALA A 59 13.38 -14.25 -5.12
N PRO A 60 12.87 -14.16 -3.88
CA PRO A 60 13.60 -13.58 -2.77
C PRO A 60 14.91 -14.32 -2.54
N ASP A 61 16.04 -13.67 -2.83
CA ASP A 61 17.32 -14.05 -2.27
C ASP A 61 17.45 -13.44 -0.88
N ALA A 62 18.27 -14.08 -0.05
CA ALA A 62 18.62 -13.51 1.24
C ALA A 62 19.16 -12.08 1.02
N ILE A 63 18.83 -11.16 1.92
CA ILE A 63 19.40 -9.81 1.92
C ILE A 63 20.91 -9.93 1.67
N ASP A 64 21.38 -9.26 0.62
CA ASP A 64 22.78 -9.26 0.22
C ASP A 64 23.70 -9.09 1.45
N ALA A 65 24.74 -9.92 1.51
CA ALA A 65 25.73 -9.90 2.57
C ALA A 65 26.55 -8.61 2.58
N ASP A 66 26.54 -7.84 1.49
CA ASP A 66 27.24 -6.55 1.36
C ASP A 66 26.50 -5.40 2.06
N TRP A 67 26.34 -5.51 3.38
CA TRP A 67 25.84 -4.40 4.20
C TRP A 67 26.92 -3.33 4.44
N PRO A 68 26.56 -2.06 4.67
CA PRO A 68 27.54 -0.97 4.79
C PRO A 68 28.39 -1.16 6.04
N LYS A 69 29.71 -1.04 5.94
CA LYS A 69 30.63 -1.19 7.10
C LYS A 69 30.54 -0.02 8.08
N ALA A 70 30.90 -0.25 9.34
CA ALA A 70 31.01 0.81 10.35
C ALA A 70 32.00 1.90 9.89
N PRO A 71 31.64 3.20 9.98
CA PRO A 71 32.58 4.28 9.75
C PRO A 71 33.63 4.37 10.86
N ALA A 72 34.78 4.99 10.57
CA ALA A 72 35.83 5.21 11.55
C ALA A 72 35.31 6.05 12.73
N GLY A 73 35.72 5.72 13.96
CA GLY A 73 35.29 6.42 15.19
C GLY A 73 33.95 5.95 15.77
N PHE A 74 33.22 5.07 15.07
CA PHE A 74 32.02 4.43 15.58
C PHE A 74 32.32 3.04 16.11
N ASP A 75 31.55 2.64 17.12
CA ASP A 75 31.66 1.30 17.71
C ASP A 75 31.19 0.24 16.70
N ALA A 76 32.10 -0.65 16.31
CA ALA A 76 31.84 -1.62 15.25
C ALA A 76 30.77 -2.64 15.68
N GLU A 77 30.80 -3.10 16.91
CA GLU A 77 29.85 -4.11 17.42
C GLU A 77 28.42 -3.56 17.42
N ARG A 78 28.22 -2.38 18.03
CA ARG A 78 26.95 -1.66 18.03
C ARG A 78 26.43 -1.40 16.63
N TYR A 79 27.30 -0.93 15.73
CA TYR A 79 26.93 -0.68 14.35
C TYR A 79 26.47 -1.97 13.66
N HIS A 80 27.17 -3.09 13.87
CA HIS A 80 26.74 -4.39 13.33
C HIS A 80 25.39 -4.85 13.92
N SER A 81 25.15 -4.64 15.21
CA SER A 81 23.86 -4.94 15.83
C SER A 81 22.72 -4.11 15.22
N MET A 82 22.96 -2.85 14.87
CA MET A 82 21.97 -2.03 14.14
C MET A 82 21.68 -2.59 12.75
N VAL A 83 22.73 -2.94 11.99
CA VAL A 83 22.59 -3.55 10.66
C VAL A 83 21.82 -4.86 10.75
N TYR A 84 22.13 -5.69 11.75
CA TYR A 84 21.47 -6.97 11.98
C TYR A 84 19.99 -6.79 12.36
N ALA A 85 19.67 -5.84 13.23
CA ALA A 85 18.28 -5.50 13.55
C ALA A 85 17.50 -5.02 12.32
N LEU A 86 18.09 -4.12 11.51
CA LEU A 86 17.47 -3.65 10.27
C LEU A 86 17.21 -4.80 9.29
N ARG A 87 18.17 -5.72 9.15
CA ARG A 87 18.03 -6.91 8.32
C ARG A 87 16.86 -7.78 8.79
N ASN A 88 16.81 -8.12 10.07
CA ASN A 88 15.74 -8.93 10.63
C ASN A 88 14.38 -8.26 10.50
N TRP A 89 14.30 -6.95 10.77
CA TRP A 89 13.07 -6.18 10.56
C TRP A 89 12.64 -6.23 9.09
N GLY A 90 13.56 -5.94 8.16
CA GLY A 90 13.28 -5.96 6.73
C GLY A 90 12.74 -7.32 6.26
N GLN A 91 13.33 -8.43 6.74
CA GLN A 91 12.87 -9.78 6.42
C GLN A 91 11.51 -10.09 7.05
N ALA A 92 11.33 -9.78 8.33
CA ALA A 92 10.07 -9.96 9.04
C ALA A 92 8.93 -9.23 8.34
N ALA A 93 9.11 -7.94 8.07
CA ALA A 93 8.10 -7.07 7.46
C ALA A 93 7.73 -7.47 6.02
N ALA A 94 8.67 -8.05 5.27
CA ALA A 94 8.46 -8.36 3.85
C ALA A 94 8.09 -9.82 3.57
N LEU A 95 8.69 -10.77 4.28
CA LEU A 95 8.61 -12.20 3.97
C LEU A 95 7.80 -12.99 4.99
N SER A 96 7.81 -12.61 6.27
CA SER A 96 7.19 -13.43 7.31
C SER A 96 5.66 -13.38 7.21
N GLN A 97 5.06 -14.51 6.84
CA GLN A 97 3.61 -14.69 6.89
C GLN A 97 3.10 -14.53 8.32
N GLN A 98 3.82 -15.09 9.30
CA GLN A 98 3.47 -14.98 10.72
C GLN A 98 3.36 -13.52 11.19
N VAL A 99 4.26 -12.64 10.73
CA VAL A 99 4.23 -11.21 11.09
C VAL A 99 3.10 -10.49 10.38
N ARG A 100 2.87 -10.81 9.10
CA ARG A 100 1.80 -10.20 8.28
C ARG A 100 0.40 -10.56 8.76
N GLU A 101 0.21 -11.79 9.23
CA GLU A 101 -1.08 -12.32 9.69
C GLU A 101 -1.25 -12.23 11.21
N ALA A 102 -0.27 -11.67 11.93
CA ALA A 102 -0.38 -11.45 13.36
C ALA A 102 -1.52 -10.48 13.68
N GLU A 103 -2.19 -10.73 14.82
CA GLU A 103 -3.13 -9.79 15.41
C GLU A 103 -2.44 -8.46 15.75
N ASP A 104 -1.19 -8.55 16.23
CA ASP A 104 -0.31 -7.41 16.47
C ASP A 104 1.00 -7.55 15.66
N PRO A 105 1.03 -7.03 14.42
CA PRO A 105 2.24 -7.03 13.58
C PRO A 105 3.40 -6.22 14.17
N ILE A 106 3.12 -5.22 15.02
CA ILE A 106 4.16 -4.42 15.67
C ILE A 106 4.91 -5.29 16.67
N ALA A 107 4.19 -5.96 17.57
CA ALA A 107 4.78 -6.89 18.53
C ALA A 107 5.51 -8.05 17.83
N ALA A 108 4.95 -8.58 16.74
CA ALA A 108 5.59 -9.65 15.97
C ALA A 108 6.93 -9.20 15.33
N VAL A 109 7.03 -7.94 14.89
CA VAL A 109 8.31 -7.37 14.43
C VAL A 109 9.27 -7.17 15.60
N GLU A 110 8.80 -6.68 16.75
CA GLU A 110 9.62 -6.49 17.95
C GLU A 110 10.31 -7.79 18.36
N ASP A 111 9.60 -8.92 18.35
CA ASP A 111 10.16 -10.24 18.61
C ASP A 111 11.28 -10.60 17.63
N ALA A 112 11.10 -10.28 16.34
CA ALA A 112 12.09 -10.55 15.29
C ALA A 112 13.38 -9.72 15.44
N ILE A 113 13.32 -8.59 16.14
CA ILE A 113 14.47 -7.70 16.39
C ILE A 113 14.85 -7.56 17.86
N SER A 114 14.35 -8.46 18.70
CA SER A 114 14.58 -8.57 20.15
C SER A 114 16.05 -8.59 20.58
N VAL A 115 16.98 -8.81 19.65
CA VAL A 115 18.43 -8.69 19.82
C VAL A 115 18.92 -7.26 20.12
N PHE A 116 18.05 -6.24 20.04
CA PHE A 116 18.41 -4.85 20.27
C PHE A 116 17.67 -4.25 21.48
N ASP A 117 18.41 -3.70 22.45
CA ASP A 117 17.90 -3.12 23.71
C ASP A 117 17.03 -1.84 23.53
N ILE A 118 16.64 -1.52 22.29
CA ILE A 118 15.82 -0.34 21.96
C ILE A 118 14.44 -0.74 21.45
N THR A 119 14.11 -2.04 21.38
CA THR A 119 12.81 -2.51 20.92
C THR A 119 11.63 -1.84 21.61
N TYR A 120 11.75 -1.52 22.91
CA TYR A 120 10.71 -0.78 23.65
C TYR A 120 10.35 0.61 23.08
N ARG A 121 11.21 1.22 22.25
CA ARG A 121 10.95 2.52 21.60
C ARG A 121 10.15 2.41 20.29
N LEU A 122 10.03 1.20 19.74
CA LEU A 122 9.26 0.94 18.51
C LEU A 122 7.78 1.20 18.73
N THR A 123 7.23 0.60 19.78
CA THR A 123 5.79 0.56 20.03
C THR A 123 5.19 1.96 20.10
N GLU A 124 5.80 2.84 20.89
CA GLU A 124 5.33 4.23 21.05
C GLU A 124 5.47 5.02 19.74
N SER A 125 6.54 4.77 18.98
CA SER A 125 6.78 5.48 17.72
C SER A 125 5.76 5.12 16.64
N PHE A 126 5.20 3.90 16.63
CA PHE A 126 4.19 3.49 15.65
C PHE A 126 2.75 3.86 16.05
N LYS A 127 2.44 3.87 17.34
CA LYS A 127 1.07 4.11 17.84
C LYS A 127 0.49 5.46 17.41
N GLU A 128 1.34 6.45 17.14
CA GLU A 128 0.91 7.78 16.69
C GLU A 128 0.62 7.86 15.18
N GLN A 129 0.77 6.75 14.43
CA GLN A 129 0.49 6.70 13.00
C GLN A 129 -0.98 6.41 12.71
N ILE A 130 -1.48 6.93 11.59
CA ILE A 130 -2.83 6.60 11.07
C ILE A 130 -2.93 5.12 10.70
N THR A 131 -1.84 4.55 10.17
CA THR A 131 -1.77 3.17 9.67
C THR A 131 -0.63 2.41 10.37
N PRO A 132 -0.80 2.12 11.68
CA PRO A 132 0.27 1.57 12.51
C PRO A 132 0.74 0.18 12.04
N ARG A 133 -0.18 -0.70 11.62
CA ARG A 133 0.17 -2.07 11.18
C ARG A 133 0.93 -2.04 9.86
N LEU A 134 0.52 -1.22 8.89
CA LEU A 134 1.22 -1.08 7.61
C LEU A 134 2.63 -0.49 7.74
N THR A 135 2.85 0.29 8.80
CA THR A 135 4.16 0.83 9.17
C THR A 135 5.11 -0.26 9.64
N ALA A 136 4.60 -1.28 10.33
CA ALA A 136 5.40 -2.42 10.80
C ALA A 136 5.64 -3.48 9.70
N ALA A 137 4.60 -3.86 8.95
CA ALA A 137 4.64 -4.99 8.03
C ALA A 137 3.69 -4.84 6.82
N SER A 138 3.88 -5.66 5.78
CA SER A 138 2.92 -5.76 4.67
C SER A 138 1.66 -6.50 5.10
N VAL A 139 0.67 -5.81 5.65
CA VAL A 139 -0.64 -6.39 6.02
C VAL A 139 -1.60 -6.32 4.83
N PHE A 140 -2.35 -7.40 4.57
CA PHE A 140 -3.35 -7.47 3.50
C PHE A 140 -4.76 -7.40 4.05
N HIS A 141 -5.66 -6.80 3.26
CA HIS A 141 -7.09 -6.78 3.58
C HIS A 141 -7.64 -8.23 3.57
N PRO A 142 -8.64 -8.58 4.40
CA PRO A 142 -9.18 -9.95 4.45
C PRO A 142 -9.71 -10.52 3.13
N ASP A 143 -10.05 -9.65 2.17
CA ASP A 143 -10.48 -10.06 0.82
C ASP A 143 -9.31 -10.27 -0.17
N VAL A 144 -8.07 -10.25 0.32
CA VAL A 144 -6.84 -10.40 -0.48
C VAL A 144 -6.06 -11.62 -0.01
N GLU A 145 -5.79 -12.52 -0.94
CA GLU A 145 -5.00 -13.73 -0.71
C GLU A 145 -3.67 -13.66 -1.46
N ALA A 146 -2.56 -14.00 -0.79
CA ALA A 146 -1.26 -14.09 -1.44
C ALA A 146 -1.14 -15.41 -2.21
N VAL A 147 -0.86 -15.35 -3.52
CA VAL A 147 -0.83 -16.54 -4.41
C VAL A 147 0.58 -17.04 -4.73
N GLY A 148 1.59 -16.50 -4.04
CA GLY A 148 2.97 -16.96 -4.17
C GLY A 148 3.93 -16.15 -3.32
N ASP A 149 5.21 -16.47 -3.46
CA ASP A 149 6.28 -15.73 -2.79
C ASP A 149 6.40 -14.31 -3.37
N PRO A 150 6.66 -13.30 -2.51
CA PRO A 150 6.92 -11.96 -3.00
C PRO A 150 8.27 -11.88 -3.70
N HIS A 151 8.34 -11.08 -4.77
CA HIS A 151 9.62 -10.68 -5.36
C HIS A 151 10.18 -9.51 -4.55
N VAL A 152 11.30 -9.72 -3.87
CA VAL A 152 11.86 -8.75 -2.92
C VAL A 152 13.25 -8.32 -3.34
N THR A 153 13.49 -7.01 -3.27
CA THR A 153 14.81 -6.40 -3.46
C THR A 153 15.14 -5.51 -2.28
N TRP A 154 16.43 -5.22 -2.13
CA TRP A 154 16.97 -4.52 -0.97
C TRP A 154 17.94 -3.43 -1.42
N ALA A 155 17.96 -2.32 -0.70
CA ALA A 155 18.96 -1.28 -0.89
C ALA A 155 19.41 -0.71 0.45
N TRP A 156 20.71 -0.65 0.65
CA TRP A 156 21.32 -0.04 1.82
C TRP A 156 21.71 1.41 1.56
N LYS A 157 21.60 2.25 2.60
CA LYS A 157 22.17 3.60 2.61
C LYS A 157 22.78 3.88 3.98
N ARG A 158 24.00 4.42 3.97
CA ARG A 158 24.64 5.00 5.15
C ARG A 158 24.77 6.50 4.95
N SER A 159 24.32 7.29 5.91
CA SER A 159 24.56 8.73 5.97
C SER A 159 25.23 9.11 7.28
N MET A 160 26.00 10.19 7.25
CA MET A 160 26.61 10.79 8.42
C MET A 160 26.23 12.26 8.42
N GLU A 161 25.84 12.77 9.58
CA GLU A 161 25.48 14.17 9.77
C GLU A 161 25.95 14.62 11.15
N THR A 162 26.22 15.91 11.31
CA THR A 162 26.50 16.49 12.62
C THR A 162 25.20 17.02 13.19
N ASP A 163 24.78 16.50 14.35
CA ASP A 163 23.64 17.04 15.08
C ASP A 163 23.92 18.52 15.39
N PRO A 164 23.13 19.47 14.86
CA PRO A 164 23.41 20.90 15.02
C PRO A 164 23.23 21.39 16.45
N LYS A 165 22.49 20.66 17.31
CA LYS A 165 22.29 21.01 18.72
C LYS A 165 23.43 20.52 19.60
N SER A 166 23.86 19.27 19.39
CA SER A 166 24.88 18.64 20.23
C SER A 166 26.31 18.76 19.67
N GLY A 167 26.45 19.09 18.38
CA GLY A 167 27.73 19.08 17.66
C GLY A 167 28.30 17.67 17.44
N ILE A 168 27.55 16.63 17.77
CA ILE A 168 27.97 15.24 17.71
C ILE A 168 27.72 14.68 16.31
N GLU A 169 28.71 14.01 15.74
CA GLU A 169 28.55 13.26 14.50
C GLU A 169 27.68 12.01 14.74
N ILE A 170 26.63 11.85 13.97
CA ILE A 170 25.73 10.69 14.03
C ILE A 170 25.80 9.93 12.71
N VAL A 171 25.73 8.60 12.80
CA VAL A 171 25.61 7.72 11.66
C VAL A 171 24.20 7.17 11.61
N THR A 172 23.57 7.25 10.43
CA THR A 172 22.30 6.60 10.13
C THR A 172 22.53 5.52 9.10
N VAL A 173 22.05 4.32 9.40
CA VAL A 173 21.95 3.23 8.44
C VAL A 173 20.48 3.07 8.09
N THR A 174 20.17 2.94 6.80
CA THR A 174 18.84 2.68 6.28
C THR A 174 18.87 1.42 5.43
N LEU A 175 17.94 0.51 5.69
CA LEU A 175 17.58 -0.58 4.79
C LEU A 175 16.26 -0.21 4.12
N GLN A 176 16.26 -0.17 2.79
CA GLN A 176 15.05 -0.09 2.00
C GLN A 176 14.71 -1.48 1.46
N THR A 177 13.55 -2.01 1.85
CA THR A 177 12.96 -3.22 1.33
C THR A 177 11.92 -2.87 0.27
N ARG A 178 11.91 -3.58 -0.85
CA ARG A 178 10.89 -3.38 -1.90
C ARG A 178 10.35 -4.72 -2.32
N ALA A 179 9.07 -4.93 -2.11
CA ALA A 179 8.41 -6.20 -2.30
C ALA A 179 7.24 -6.06 -3.28
N ALA A 180 7.16 -6.97 -4.24
CA ALA A 180 6.01 -7.13 -5.12
C ALA A 180 5.31 -8.44 -4.75
N TYR A 181 4.08 -8.36 -4.29
CA TYR A 181 3.29 -9.50 -3.85
C TYR A 181 2.30 -9.88 -4.95
N PRO A 182 2.41 -11.06 -5.57
CA PRO A 182 1.32 -11.59 -6.39
C PRO A 182 0.16 -11.97 -5.46
N VAL A 183 -1.02 -11.41 -5.72
CA VAL A 183 -2.22 -11.63 -4.90
C VAL A 183 -3.43 -11.90 -5.78
N THR A 184 -4.45 -12.50 -5.20
CA THR A 184 -5.81 -12.57 -5.75
C THR A 184 -6.76 -11.82 -4.84
N VAL A 185 -7.69 -11.09 -5.45
CA VAL A 185 -8.84 -10.51 -4.76
C VAL A 185 -10.02 -11.50 -4.79
N LYS A 186 -11.03 -11.28 -3.95
CA LYS A 186 -12.19 -12.17 -3.74
C LYS A 186 -12.95 -12.59 -5.02
N ASP A 187 -12.91 -11.79 -6.08
CA ASP A 187 -13.50 -12.13 -7.39
C ASP A 187 -12.63 -13.09 -8.23
N GLY A 188 -11.47 -13.49 -7.70
CA GLY A 188 -10.49 -14.35 -8.34
C GLY A 188 -9.52 -13.61 -9.26
N ALA A 189 -9.60 -12.28 -9.35
CA ALA A 189 -8.73 -11.53 -10.25
C ALA A 189 -7.30 -11.46 -9.72
N GLU A 190 -6.34 -11.81 -10.58
CA GLU A 190 -4.91 -11.67 -10.27
C GLU A 190 -4.51 -10.19 -10.25
N ARG A 191 -3.79 -9.82 -9.19
CA ARG A 191 -3.29 -8.48 -8.92
C ARG A 191 -1.87 -8.55 -8.38
N VAL A 192 -1.24 -7.38 -8.28
CA VAL A 192 0.04 -7.20 -7.60
C VAL A 192 -0.07 -6.05 -6.62
N VAL A 193 0.40 -6.28 -5.39
CA VAL A 193 0.64 -5.21 -4.42
C VAL A 193 2.13 -4.92 -4.39
N GLY A 194 2.51 -3.69 -4.74
CA GLY A 194 3.90 -3.22 -4.60
C GLY A 194 4.06 -2.46 -3.29
N VAL A 195 5.13 -2.72 -2.54
CA VAL A 195 5.43 -2.00 -1.30
C VAL A 195 6.90 -1.65 -1.22
N ILE A 196 7.19 -0.39 -0.90
CA ILE A 196 8.53 0.08 -0.53
C ILE A 196 8.52 0.41 0.95
N ARG A 197 9.44 -0.14 1.73
CA ARG A 197 9.69 0.23 3.13
C ARG A 197 11.12 0.67 3.32
N SER A 198 11.33 1.69 4.14
CA SER A 198 12.66 2.11 4.61
C SER A 198 12.65 2.03 6.13
N HIS A 199 13.57 1.26 6.72
CA HIS A 199 13.81 1.25 8.16
C HIS A 199 15.21 1.80 8.40
N SER A 200 15.37 2.60 9.44
CA SER A 200 16.64 3.24 9.76
C SER A 200 16.90 3.28 11.25
N LEU A 201 18.17 3.07 11.58
CA LEU A 201 18.70 3.24 12.92
C LEU A 201 19.84 4.25 12.87
N THR A 202 19.85 5.15 13.84
CA THR A 202 20.86 6.19 14.02
C THR A 202 21.60 5.95 15.33
N THR A 203 22.91 6.14 15.34
CA THR A 203 23.70 6.16 16.58
C THR A 203 24.76 7.27 16.55
N GLY A 204 25.16 7.77 17.73
CA GLY A 204 26.32 8.64 17.90
C GLY A 204 27.63 7.85 18.10
N PRO A 205 28.77 8.53 18.29
CA PRO A 205 30.07 7.90 18.43
C PRO A 205 30.23 7.25 19.81
N GLY A 206 31.08 6.22 19.87
CA GLY A 206 31.40 5.50 21.10
C GLY A 206 30.26 4.65 21.70
N PRO A 207 30.51 3.98 22.82
CA PRO A 207 29.60 2.98 23.41
C PRO A 207 28.40 3.59 24.15
N ARG A 208 28.17 4.91 24.07
CA ARG A 208 27.01 5.60 24.67
C ARG A 208 26.28 6.50 23.67
N GLY A 209 26.57 6.37 22.37
CA GLY A 209 25.87 7.11 21.32
C GLY A 209 24.35 7.00 21.45
N GLN A 210 23.66 8.14 21.35
CA GLN A 210 22.21 8.22 21.41
C GLN A 210 21.59 7.49 20.21
N PHE A 211 20.48 6.78 20.44
CA PHE A 211 19.80 6.02 19.41
C PHE A 211 18.58 6.74 18.87
N GLY A 212 18.50 6.82 17.54
CA GLY A 212 17.33 7.25 16.81
C GLY A 212 16.81 6.13 15.93
N MET A 213 15.52 6.20 15.61
CA MET A 213 14.85 5.32 14.66
C MET A 213 14.08 6.17 13.66
N GLY A 214 14.02 5.68 12.44
CA GLY A 214 13.11 6.22 11.43
C GLY A 214 12.61 5.09 10.56
N TYR A 215 11.38 5.23 10.10
CA TYR A 215 10.74 4.27 9.22
C TYR A 215 10.01 5.03 8.12
N ALA A 216 9.67 4.43 6.99
CA ALA A 216 8.80 5.01 5.98
C ALA A 216 8.27 3.87 5.12
N TRP A 217 7.09 4.04 4.55
CA TRP A 217 6.57 3.06 3.63
C TRP A 217 5.71 3.72 2.54
N GLN A 218 5.52 3.00 1.44
CA GLN A 218 4.67 3.42 0.32
C GLN A 218 4.08 2.18 -0.37
N GLY A 219 2.76 2.18 -0.56
CA GLY A 219 2.02 1.17 -1.34
C GLY A 219 1.85 1.57 -2.80
N PHE A 220 1.72 0.57 -3.68
CA PHE A 220 1.52 0.73 -5.12
C PHE A 220 0.52 -0.32 -5.63
N GLY A 221 -0.36 0.09 -6.54
CA GLY A 221 -1.43 -0.77 -7.04
C GLY A 221 -2.51 -1.08 -6.00
N VAL A 222 -2.68 -0.20 -5.02
CA VAL A 222 -3.53 -0.38 -3.85
C VAL A 222 -4.47 0.81 -3.66
N ASP A 223 -5.64 0.54 -3.11
CA ASP A 223 -6.64 1.55 -2.75
C ASP A 223 -6.15 2.36 -1.53
N GLU A 224 -6.01 3.67 -1.72
CA GLU A 224 -5.49 4.57 -0.69
C GLU A 224 -6.46 4.73 0.49
N CYS A 225 -7.76 4.61 0.27
CA CYS A 225 -8.76 4.70 1.34
C CYS A 225 -8.83 3.41 2.16
N ALA A 226 -8.76 2.24 1.55
CA ALA A 226 -8.66 0.96 2.27
C ALA A 226 -7.40 0.93 3.16
N MET A 227 -6.28 1.46 2.66
CA MET A 227 -5.06 1.56 3.46
C MET A 227 -5.22 2.45 4.69
N VAL A 228 -5.96 3.55 4.57
CA VAL A 228 -6.15 4.51 5.66
C VAL A 228 -7.24 4.07 6.64
N LEU A 229 -8.32 3.48 6.14
CA LEU A 229 -9.48 3.09 6.95
C LEU A 229 -9.30 1.70 7.56
N ASP A 230 -8.74 0.74 6.82
CA ASP A 230 -8.63 -0.65 7.24
C ASP A 230 -7.21 -1.03 7.70
N ASP A 231 -6.24 -0.12 7.57
CA ASP A 231 -4.82 -0.34 7.90
C ASP A 231 -4.28 -1.63 7.26
N ALA A 232 -4.66 -1.83 5.99
CA ALA A 232 -4.35 -3.03 5.21
C ALA A 232 -4.27 -2.70 3.71
N PHE A 233 -3.48 -3.47 2.96
CA PHE A 233 -3.40 -3.34 1.51
C PHE A 233 -4.56 -4.08 0.84
N LEU A 234 -5.36 -3.33 0.08
CA LEU A 234 -6.35 -3.82 -0.86
C LEU A 234 -5.94 -3.37 -2.28
N PRO A 235 -5.83 -4.25 -3.28
CA PRO A 235 -5.61 -3.82 -4.65
C PRO A 235 -6.66 -2.83 -5.14
N ASP A 236 -6.23 -1.82 -5.89
CA ASP A 236 -7.13 -0.81 -6.48
C ASP A 236 -7.97 -1.43 -7.61
N ASP A 237 -9.27 -1.16 -7.60
CA ASP A 237 -10.22 -1.63 -8.60
C ASP A 237 -10.05 -0.92 -9.97
N ASP A 238 -9.50 0.31 -9.97
CA ASP A 238 -9.08 0.97 -11.22
C ASP A 238 -7.78 0.33 -11.72
N VAL A 239 -7.95 -0.71 -12.54
CA VAL A 239 -6.83 -1.46 -13.15
C VAL A 239 -5.86 -0.55 -13.91
N ALA A 240 -6.32 0.54 -14.53
CA ALA A 240 -5.45 1.44 -15.27
C ALA A 240 -4.61 2.31 -14.32
N ALA A 241 -5.21 2.84 -13.26
CA ALA A 241 -4.50 3.56 -12.20
C ALA A 241 -3.51 2.63 -11.46
N ALA A 242 -3.95 1.44 -11.08
CA ALA A 242 -3.14 0.41 -10.44
C ALA A 242 -1.92 0.05 -11.30
N THR A 243 -2.12 -0.24 -12.58
CA THR A 243 -1.03 -0.56 -13.52
C THR A 243 -0.04 0.60 -13.65
N LYS A 244 -0.53 1.84 -13.73
CA LYS A 244 0.34 3.03 -13.80
C LYS A 244 1.18 3.20 -12.53
N SER A 245 0.58 2.97 -11.35
CA SER A 245 1.27 3.01 -10.07
C SER A 245 2.35 1.91 -9.98
N LEU A 246 2.01 0.67 -10.35
CA LEU A 246 2.93 -0.47 -10.33
C LEU A 246 4.08 -0.33 -11.33
N ARG A 247 3.88 0.34 -12.46
CA ARG A 247 4.99 0.68 -13.38
C ARG A 247 5.98 1.66 -12.77
N ARG A 248 5.52 2.62 -11.93
CA ARG A 248 6.42 3.49 -11.16
C ARG A 248 7.19 2.69 -10.12
N PHE A 249 6.52 1.77 -9.44
CA PHE A 249 7.19 0.84 -8.52
C PHE A 249 8.28 0.03 -9.23
N ALA A 250 7.98 -0.52 -10.41
CA ALA A 250 8.92 -1.31 -11.19
C ALA A 250 10.19 -0.53 -11.60
N GLN A 251 10.09 0.79 -11.79
CA GLN A 251 11.26 1.64 -12.05
C GLN A 251 12.18 1.79 -10.83
N VAL A 252 11.65 1.63 -9.62
CA VAL A 252 12.38 1.81 -8.36
C VAL A 252 12.86 0.47 -7.81
N VAL A 253 12.14 -0.62 -8.05
CA VAL A 253 12.43 -1.92 -7.44
C VAL A 253 13.83 -2.44 -7.80
N THR A 254 14.32 -2.20 -9.01
CA THR A 254 15.66 -2.64 -9.46
C THR A 254 16.79 -1.68 -9.10
N SER A 255 16.50 -0.53 -8.47
CA SER A 255 17.52 0.45 -8.10
C SER A 255 18.43 -0.04 -6.97
N THR A 256 19.74 0.09 -7.06
CA THR A 256 20.63 -0.19 -5.91
C THR A 256 20.63 0.90 -4.85
N LYS A 257 19.91 2.02 -5.08
CA LYS A 257 19.89 3.19 -4.20
C LYS A 257 18.56 3.32 -3.45
N VAL A 258 18.65 3.66 -2.16
CA VAL A 258 17.49 4.06 -1.35
C VAL A 258 16.84 5.33 -1.93
N SER A 259 15.55 5.25 -2.26
CA SER A 259 14.77 6.32 -2.90
C SER A 259 13.83 7.06 -1.94
N THR A 260 13.33 6.40 -0.90
CA THR A 260 12.44 6.99 0.10
C THR A 260 13.23 7.28 1.37
N LYS A 261 13.12 8.51 1.86
CA LYS A 261 13.74 8.89 3.13
C LYS A 261 12.89 8.35 4.28
N PRO A 262 13.49 7.72 5.30
CA PRO A 262 12.76 7.40 6.52
C PRO A 262 12.25 8.70 7.16
N VAL A 263 11.06 8.63 7.71
CA VAL A 263 10.49 9.66 8.56
C VAL A 263 10.97 9.40 9.99
N GLY A 264 11.70 10.37 10.57
CA GLY A 264 12.15 10.28 11.98
C GLY A 264 10.96 10.47 12.93
N GLY A 265 11.18 10.25 14.24
CA GLY A 265 10.15 10.31 15.30
C GLY A 265 9.43 11.64 15.56
N GLY A 266 9.41 12.55 14.58
CA GLY A 266 8.58 13.77 14.57
C GLY A 266 8.02 14.07 13.17
N ALA A 267 8.00 13.09 12.29
CA ALA A 267 7.45 13.27 10.96
C ALA A 267 5.93 13.26 10.97
N LYS A 268 5.37 13.99 10.00
CA LYS A 268 3.93 13.98 9.78
C LYS A 268 3.53 12.58 9.31
N PRO A 269 2.55 11.92 9.97
CA PRO A 269 1.95 10.70 9.47
C PRO A 269 1.30 10.94 8.08
N ILE A 270 0.76 9.88 7.50
CA ILE A 270 -0.09 9.93 6.30
C ILE A 270 -1.07 11.11 6.38
N ASP A 271 -1.39 11.70 5.23
CA ASP A 271 -2.22 12.90 5.11
C ASP A 271 -3.54 12.76 5.89
N GLU A 272 -3.67 13.37 7.06
CA GLU A 272 -4.93 13.43 7.83
C GLU A 272 -6.09 13.99 6.98
N GLY A 273 -5.77 14.81 5.97
CA GLY A 273 -6.75 15.28 5.01
C GLY A 273 -7.26 14.18 4.08
N LEU A 274 -6.44 13.18 3.75
CA LEU A 274 -6.87 11.99 3.02
C LEU A 274 -7.81 11.15 3.88
N ALA A 275 -7.45 10.88 5.14
CA ALA A 275 -8.31 10.15 6.07
C ALA A 275 -9.71 10.76 6.17
N LYS A 276 -9.78 12.08 6.39
CA LYS A 276 -11.07 12.80 6.46
C LYS A 276 -11.89 12.71 5.17
N ARG A 277 -11.25 12.67 3.99
CA ARG A 277 -11.96 12.49 2.71
C ARG A 277 -12.50 11.08 2.59
N CYS A 278 -11.68 10.07 2.87
CA CYS A 278 -12.10 8.68 2.83
C CYS A 278 -13.24 8.38 3.82
N GLU A 279 -13.16 8.91 5.05
CA GLU A 279 -14.23 8.81 6.05
C GLU A 279 -15.53 9.47 5.57
N ALA A 280 -15.44 10.63 4.90
CA ALA A 280 -16.61 11.34 4.38
C ALA A 280 -17.26 10.63 3.20
N ASP A 281 -16.47 10.00 2.34
CA ASP A 281 -16.98 9.24 1.18
C ASP A 281 -17.57 7.88 1.58
N ALA A 282 -17.19 7.35 2.75
CA ALA A 282 -17.72 6.11 3.32
C ALA A 282 -19.03 6.26 4.13
N ALA A 283 -19.44 7.49 4.47
CA ALA A 283 -20.59 7.82 5.31
C ALA A 283 -21.86 8.15 4.51
#